data_AF-A0A4R3R470-F1
#
_entry.id   AF-A0A4R3R470-F1
#
_cell.length_a   1.000
_cell.length_b   1.000
_cell.length_c   1.000
_cell.angle_alpha   90.00
_cell.angle_beta   90.00
_cell.angle_gamma   90.00
#
_symmetry.space_group_name_H-M   'P 1'
#
loop_
_entity.id
_entity.type
_entity.pdbx_description
1 polymer ?
#
loop_
_entity_poly.entity_id
_entity_poly.type
_entity_poly.pdbx_seq_one_letter_code
_entity_poly.pdbx_strand_id
1 'polypeptide(L)' 'MNALGRRNEIVFVTHELTDERRQLMREGSIDAIIDQDPALEVRAAVEALAAHFGRNDDPPACLTTSIHIHMIENC' A
#
# COMPACT_ATOMS: atom_id res chain seq x y z
N MET A 1 -7.56 15.42 -12.50
CA MET A 1 -8.40 14.81 -13.56
C MET A 1 -9.80 15.39 -13.56
N ASN A 2 -10.49 15.40 -12.42
CA ASN A 2 -11.83 16.00 -12.28
C ASN A 2 -11.88 17.48 -12.69
N ALA A 3 -10.95 18.32 -12.19
CA ALA A 3 -10.88 19.73 -12.56
C ALA A 3 -10.57 20.00 -14.04
N LEU A 4 -10.04 19.00 -14.77
CA LEU A 4 -9.74 19.09 -16.21
C LEU A 4 -10.81 18.42 -17.07
N GLY A 5 -11.86 17.83 -16.48
CA GLY A 5 -12.93 17.12 -17.21
C GLY A 5 -12.53 15.76 -17.82
N ARG A 6 -11.31 15.27 -17.57
CA ARG A 6 -10.72 14.08 -18.23
C ARG A 6 -10.86 12.80 -17.42
N ARG A 7 -11.90 12.71 -16.58
CA ARG A 7 -12.05 11.62 -15.62
C ARG A 7 -12.17 10.25 -16.30
N ASN A 8 -12.89 10.16 -17.42
CA ASN A 8 -13.11 8.90 -18.13
C ASN A 8 -12.00 8.54 -19.14
N GLU A 9 -10.95 9.36 -19.23
CA GLU A 9 -9.83 9.16 -20.16
C GLU A 9 -8.58 8.61 -19.47
N ILE A 10 -8.54 8.63 -18.15
CA ILE A 10 -7.34 8.32 -17.39
C ILE A 10 -7.68 7.32 -16.30
N VAL A 11 -6.94 6.21 -16.29
CA VAL A 11 -6.95 5.25 -15.19
C VAL A 11 -5.88 5.67 -14.18
N PHE A 12 -6.29 5.90 -12.94
CA PHE A 12 -5.42 6.31 -11.86
C PHE A 12 -5.16 5.18 -10.86
N VAL A 13 -3.92 4.71 -10.84
CA VAL A 13 -3.44 3.64 -9.94
C VAL A 13 -2.45 4.25 -8.94
N THR A 14 -2.62 3.94 -7.66
CA THR A 14 -1.71 4.35 -6.58
C THR A 14 -1.37 3.18 -5.67
N HIS A 15 -0.51 3.39 -4.68
CA HIS A 15 -0.17 2.42 -3.64
C HIS A 15 -0.62 2.91 -2.26
N GLU A 16 -0.62 1.98 -1.29
CA GLU A 16 -0.93 2.15 0.14
C GLU A 16 -2.38 2.57 0.41
N LEU A 17 -3.12 1.68 1.08
CA LEU A 17 -4.52 1.89 1.43
C LEU A 17 -4.65 2.78 2.67
N THR A 18 -5.16 3.99 2.46
CA THR A 18 -5.60 4.89 3.56
C THR A 18 -7.10 5.12 3.48
N ASP A 19 -7.72 5.56 4.58
CA ASP A 19 -9.16 5.86 4.60
C ASP A 19 -9.55 6.93 3.57
N GLU A 20 -8.69 7.94 3.39
CA GLU A 20 -8.87 8.99 2.38
C GLU A 20 -8.80 8.43 0.96
N ARG A 21 -7.80 7.61 0.64
CA ARG A 21 -7.69 6.99 -0.68
C ARG A 21 -8.83 5.99 -0.94
N ARG A 22 -9.30 5.29 0.10
CA ARG A 22 -10.48 4.43 0.02
C ARG A 22 -11.73 5.24 -0.34
N GLN A 23 -11.87 6.43 0.23
CA GLN A 23 -12.95 7.35 -0.10
C GLN A 23 -12.84 7.86 -1.55
N LEU A 24 -11.64 8.28 -1.98
CA LEU A 24 -11.41 8.73 -3.36
C LEU A 24 -11.68 7.61 -4.39
N MET A 25 -11.41 6.36 -4.05
CA MET A 25 -11.73 5.20 -4.88
C MET A 25 -13.24 4.96 -4.97
N ARG A 26 -13.97 5.04 -3.85
CA ARG A 26 -15.45 4.97 -3.86
C ARG A 26 -16.07 6.11 -4.67
N GLU A 27 -15.46 7.29 -4.64
CA GLU A 27 -15.86 8.42 -5.47
C GLU A 27 -15.45 8.27 -6.93
N GLY A 28 -14.69 7.22 -7.28
CA GLY A 28 -14.15 6.88 -8.60
C GLY A 28 -13.12 7.88 -9.13
N SER A 29 -12.37 8.52 -8.23
CA SER A 29 -11.20 9.35 -8.54
C SER A 29 -9.89 8.55 -8.51
N ILE A 30 -9.90 7.36 -7.90
CA ILE A 30 -8.85 6.34 -7.94
C ILE A 30 -9.49 5.05 -8.46
N ASP A 31 -8.86 4.40 -9.43
CA ASP A 31 -9.38 3.16 -10.02
C ASP A 31 -8.83 1.92 -9.32
N ALA A 32 -7.57 1.98 -8.86
CA ALA A 32 -6.92 0.89 -8.17
C ALA A 32 -5.93 1.38 -7.09
N ILE A 33 -5.85 0.65 -5.98
CA ILE A 33 -4.82 0.83 -4.94
C ILE A 33 -4.07 -0.49 -4.74
N ILE A 34 -2.74 -0.41 -4.81
CA ILE A 34 -1.84 -1.51 -4.49
C ILE A 34 -1.45 -1.41 -3.01
N ASP A 35 -1.94 -2.30 -2.17
CA ASP A 35 -1.58 -2.38 -0.75
C ASP A 35 -0.54 -3.49 -0.51
N GLN A 36 0.54 -3.12 0.16
CA GLN A 36 1.73 -3.94 0.34
C GLN A 36 2.01 -4.23 1.82
N ASP A 37 1.04 -4.03 2.71
CA ASP A 37 1.20 -4.16 4.16
C ASP A 37 2.41 -3.33 4.68
N PRO A 38 2.30 -1.99 4.69
CA PRO A 38 3.39 -1.11 5.13
C PRO A 38 3.81 -1.38 6.59
N ALA A 39 2.92 -1.96 7.41
CA ALA A 39 3.25 -2.35 8.78
C ALA A 39 4.23 -3.52 8.82
N LEU A 40 4.07 -4.50 7.93
CA LEU A 40 5.03 -5.60 7.77
C LEU A 40 6.39 -5.10 7.26
N GLU A 41 6.43 -4.15 6.33
CA GLU A 41 7.68 -3.57 5.85
C GLU A 41 8.46 -2.88 6.97
N VAL A 42 7.78 -2.05 7.77
CA VAL A 42 8.39 -1.38 8.93
C VAL A 42 8.86 -2.40 9.95
N ARG A 43 8.07 -3.45 10.23
CA ARG A 43 8.47 -4.50 11.17
C ARG A 43 9.73 -5.22 10.70
N ALA A 44 9.78 -5.63 9.44
CA ALA A 44 10.95 -6.29 8.86
C ALA A 44 12.21 -5.40 8.91
N ALA A 45 12.07 -4.09 8.67
CA ALA A 45 13.17 -3.14 8.79
C ALA A 45 13.68 -3.02 10.24
N VAL A 46 12.77 -2.96 11.23
CA VAL A 46 13.13 -2.91 12.65
C VAL A 46 13.80 -4.21 13.10
N GLU A 47 13.29 -5.37 12.68
CA GLU A 47 13.89 -6.67 12.96
C GLU A 47 15.30 -6.78 12.37
N ALA A 48 15.49 -6.33 11.13
CA ALA A 48 16.80 -6.29 10.48
C ALA A 48 17.81 -5.41 11.25
N LEU A 49 17.37 -4.24 11.73
CA LEU A 49 18.21 -3.37 12.57
C LEU A 49 18.51 -4.02 13.93
N ALA A 50 17.53 -4.64 14.57
CA ALA A 50 17.73 -5.34 15.84
C ALA A 50 18.75 -6.47 15.69
N ALA A 51 18.64 -7.27 14.64
CA ALA A 51 19.61 -8.32 14.33
C ALA A 51 21.01 -7.77 14.06
N HIS A 52 21.12 -6.70 13.26
CA HIS A 52 22.40 -6.04 12.99
C HIS A 52 23.12 -5.57 14.27
N PHE A 53 22.37 -5.15 15.29
CA PHE A 53 22.91 -4.70 16.57
C PHE A 53 22.96 -5.80 17.65
N GLY A 54 22.70 -7.07 17.31
CA GLY A 54 22.70 -8.18 18.28
C GLY A 54 21.61 -8.06 19.36
N ARG A 55 20.50 -7.40 19.03
CA ARG A 55 19.30 -7.26 19.89
C ARG A 55 18.21 -8.28 19.57
N ASN A 56 18.38 -9.02 18.48
CA ASN A 56 17.53 -10.13 18.08
C ASN A 56 18.40 -11.16 17.34
N ASP A 57 18.31 -12.44 17.71
CA ASP A 57 19.05 -13.51 17.03
C ASP A 57 18.24 -14.12 15.88
N ASP A 58 16.94 -13.81 15.81
CA ASP A 58 16.08 -14.26 14.73
C ASP A 58 16.27 -13.41 13.47
N PRO A 59 16.32 -14.03 12.27
CA PRO A 59 16.31 -13.30 11.02
C PRO A 59 14.97 -12.57 10.83
N PRO A 60 14.93 -11.47 10.04
CA PRO A 60 13.68 -10.76 9.76
C PRO A 60 12.64 -11.70 9.14
N ALA A 61 11.39 -11.57 9.58
CA ALA A 61 10.31 -12.52 9.29
C ALA A 61 10.00 -12.67 7.79
N CYS A 62 10.14 -11.59 7.01
CA CYS A 62 10.04 -11.62 5.56
C CYS A 62 10.60 -10.34 4.94
N LEU A 63 11.32 -10.45 3.81
CA LEU A 63 11.82 -9.30 3.04
C LEU A 63 10.88 -8.88 1.90
N THR A 64 9.77 -9.60 1.74
CA THR A 64 8.78 -9.34 0.70
C THR A 64 7.39 -9.41 1.30
N THR A 65 6.54 -8.45 1.00
CA THR A 65 5.15 -8.44 1.44
C THR A 65 4.22 -9.00 0.36
N SER A 66 3.12 -9.60 0.78
CA SER A 66 2.04 -9.98 -0.13
C SER A 66 1.40 -8.71 -0.70
N ILE A 67 1.12 -8.71 -2.00
CA ILE A 67 0.47 -7.57 -2.66
C ILE A 67 -1.04 -7.83 -2.72
N HIS A 68 -1.82 -6.87 -2.23
CA HIS A 68 -3.26 -6.83 -2.36
C HIS A 68 -3.66 -5.69 -3.31
N ILE A 69 -4.54 -5.98 -4.27
CA ILE A 69 -5.06 -4.95 -5.18
C ILE A 69 -6.48 -4.63 -4.74
N HIS A 70 -6.72 -3.38 -4.40
CA HIS A 70 -8.02 -2.85 -4.09
C HIS A 70 -8.58 -2.10 -5.29
N MET A 71 -9.82 -2.43 -5.63
CA MET A 71 -10.62 -1.85 -6.70
C MET A 71 -12.00 -1.52 -6.13
N ILE A 72 -12.81 -0.76 -6.86
CA ILE A 72 -14.17 -0.42 -6.38
C ILE A 72 -15.03 -1.67 -6.09
N GLU A 73 -14.76 -2.82 -6.73
CA GLU A 73 -15.54 -4.04 -6.52
C GLU A 73 -15.18 -4.80 -5.24
N ASN A 74 -14.02 -4.52 -4.63
CA ASN A 74 -13.50 -5.27 -3.47
C ASN A 74 -13.13 -4.41 -2.26
N CYS A 75 -13.45 -3.12 -2.31
CA CYS A 75 -13.14 -2.16 -1.25
C CYS A 75 -14.32 -1.87 -0.32
#